data_AF-A0A0D1Y6J2-F1
#
_entry.id   AF-A0A0D1Y6J2-F1
#
_cell.length_a   1.000
_cell.length_b   1.000
_cell.length_c   1.000
_cell.angle_alpha   90.00
_cell.angle_beta   90.00
_cell.angle_gamma   90.00
#
_symmetry.space_group_name_H-M   'P 1'
#
loop_
_entity.id
_entity.type
_entity.pdbx_description
1 polymer ?
#
loop_
_entity_poly.entity_id
_entity_poly.type
_entity_poly.pdbx_seq_one_letter_code
_entity_poly.pdbx_strand_id
1 'polypeptide(L)'
;MTSCVANYLYLDGTIVKERVIGVGGVGIVVIRDGYAFKIPRISKIVEIDGVPFEDGILTDLEGGHTECAAAIRTFKREKAIYTGIIRCHNTFSDEPSIQMPLMDGDLLHFLADNRPDKATQLSWLTQLAHTMAYIHSRRVIVADFRLDNVVVDHEMRIKLLDFSESTLMPLDWDLEGCDDAGFSIYSDIGQFGAVMFEIITGQRCSFDIYQEWEEVGDPTTWPRRETLPSTDGLWLGSIIE
;
A
#
# COMPACT_ATOMS: atom_id res chain seq x y z
N MET A 1 6.15 27.63 12.43
CA MET A 1 5.88 26.58 11.44
C MET A 1 5.90 27.25 10.10
N THR A 2 6.83 26.86 9.24
CA THR A 2 6.87 27.30 7.84
C THR A 2 5.68 26.64 7.12
N SER A 3 4.88 27.42 6.41
CA SER A 3 3.77 26.92 5.59
C SER A 3 4.26 26.75 4.16
N CYS A 4 4.08 25.56 3.57
CA CYS A 4 4.44 25.30 2.18
C CYS A 4 3.22 24.84 1.40
N VAL A 5 3.00 25.41 0.21
CA VAL A 5 2.03 24.90 -0.76
C VAL A 5 2.79 24.19 -1.87
N ALA A 6 2.35 22.99 -2.22
CA ALA A 6 2.95 22.20 -3.29
C ALA A 6 1.90 21.75 -4.31
N ASN A 7 2.30 21.69 -5.58
CA ASN A 7 1.51 21.09 -6.64
C ASN A 7 2.02 19.69 -6.95
N TYR A 8 1.10 18.78 -7.27
CA TYR A 8 1.46 17.49 -7.86
C TYR A 8 1.65 17.64 -9.37
N LEU A 9 2.65 16.95 -9.90
CA LEU A 9 3.05 17.02 -11.30
C LEU A 9 2.99 15.64 -11.97
N TYR A 10 2.73 15.66 -13.27
CA TYR A 10 3.02 14.55 -14.17
C TYR A 10 4.51 14.46 -14.47
N LEU A 11 4.93 13.33 -15.05
CA LEU A 11 6.31 13.10 -15.46
C LEU A 11 6.82 14.07 -16.53
N ASP A 12 5.92 14.69 -17.28
CA ASP A 12 6.24 15.74 -18.25
C ASP A 12 6.28 17.15 -17.62
N GLY A 13 6.11 17.25 -16.29
CA GLY A 13 6.11 18.49 -15.53
C GLY A 13 4.78 19.24 -15.54
N THR A 14 3.74 18.73 -16.23
CA THR A 14 2.42 19.38 -16.21
C THR A 14 1.72 19.16 -14.87
N ILE A 15 0.94 20.15 -14.42
CA ILE A 15 0.25 20.10 -13.12
C ILE A 15 -0.91 19.11 -13.18
N VAL A 16 -1.01 18.24 -12.19
CA VAL A 16 -2.18 17.38 -11.95
C VAL A 16 -3.37 18.25 -11.59
N LYS A 17 -4.42 18.20 -12.43
CA LYS A 17 -5.65 18.99 -12.23
C LYS A 17 -6.83 18.13 -11.76
N GLU A 18 -6.68 16.82 -11.87
CA GLU A 18 -7.67 15.86 -11.42
C GLU A 18 -7.83 15.87 -9.90
N ARG A 19 -9.02 15.46 -9.45
CA ARG A 19 -9.28 15.29 -8.03
C ARG A 19 -8.42 14.16 -7.47
N VAL A 20 -7.53 14.51 -6.55
CA VAL A 20 -6.75 13.56 -5.75
C VAL A 20 -7.65 12.97 -4.66
N ILE A 21 -7.66 11.65 -4.54
CA ILE A 21 -8.43 10.90 -3.54
C ILE A 21 -7.57 10.06 -2.60
N GLY A 22 -6.27 9.96 -2.86
CA GLY A 22 -5.32 9.27 -2.00
C GLY A 22 -3.90 9.79 -2.23
N VAL A 23 -3.11 9.83 -1.16
CA VAL A 23 -1.69 10.24 -1.21
C VAL A 23 -0.90 9.22 -0.40
N GLY A 24 -0.05 8.45 -1.09
CA GLY A 24 0.88 7.50 -0.49
C GLY A 24 2.33 8.01 -0.49
N GLY A 25 3.25 7.14 -0.08
CA GLY A 25 4.68 7.45 -0.08
C GLY A 25 5.23 7.70 -1.48
N VAL A 26 4.94 6.78 -2.42
CA VAL A 26 5.51 6.79 -3.78
C VAL A 26 4.53 7.26 -4.87
N GLY A 27 3.24 7.37 -4.55
CA GLY A 27 2.18 7.63 -5.52
C GLY A 27 1.03 8.47 -4.98
N ILE A 28 0.28 9.08 -5.89
CA ILE A 28 -1.03 9.68 -5.60
C ILE A 28 -2.10 8.96 -6.41
N VAL A 29 -3.34 8.99 -5.92
CA VAL A 29 -4.49 8.41 -6.60
C VAL A 29 -5.42 9.53 -7.07
N VAL A 30 -5.68 9.57 -8.38
CA VAL A 30 -6.56 10.56 -9.02
C VAL A 30 -7.77 9.88 -9.67
N ILE A 31 -8.87 10.63 -9.82
CA ILE A 31 -10.04 10.15 -10.57
C ILE A 31 -9.96 10.59 -12.04
N ARG A 32 -10.06 9.63 -12.96
CA ARG A 32 -10.22 9.89 -14.41
C ARG A 32 -11.31 8.98 -14.98
N ASP A 33 -12.27 9.56 -15.70
CA ASP A 33 -13.32 8.83 -16.43
C ASP A 33 -14.05 7.75 -15.59
N GLY A 34 -14.27 8.02 -14.29
CA GLY A 34 -14.94 7.08 -13.37
C GLY A 34 -14.05 5.97 -12.81
N TYR A 35 -12.74 6.01 -13.07
CA TYR A 35 -11.73 5.09 -12.52
C TYR A 35 -10.77 5.80 -11.57
N ALA A 36 -10.14 5.02 -10.69
CA ALA A 36 -9.01 5.48 -9.90
C ALA A 36 -7.70 5.14 -10.63
N PHE A 37 -6.80 6.11 -10.71
CA PHE A 37 -5.48 6.00 -11.29
C PHE A 37 -4.44 6.30 -10.21
N LYS A 38 -3.65 5.30 -9.83
CA LYS A 38 -2.41 5.54 -9.09
C LYS A 38 -1.35 6.02 -10.07
N ILE A 39 -0.75 7.18 -9.81
CA ILE A 39 0.31 7.80 -10.60
C ILE A 39 1.48 8.20 -9.70
N PRO A 40 2.71 8.38 -10.23
CA PRO A 40 3.86 8.84 -9.48
C PRO A 40 3.58 10.08 -8.64
N ARG A 41 4.03 10.07 -7.39
CA ARG A 41 4.02 11.26 -6.55
C ARG A 41 5.24 12.11 -6.88
N ILE A 42 5.03 13.12 -7.71
CA ILE A 42 6.01 14.18 -7.96
C ILE A 42 5.39 15.46 -7.44
N SER A 43 6.04 16.09 -6.47
CA SER A 43 5.53 17.32 -5.87
C SER A 43 6.56 18.42 -5.95
N LYS A 44 6.10 19.63 -6.28
CA LYS A 44 6.94 20.81 -6.38
C LYS A 44 6.41 21.91 -5.49
N ILE A 45 7.26 22.45 -4.62
CA ILE A 45 6.87 23.56 -3.75
C ILE A 45 6.67 24.80 -4.63
N VAL A 46 5.53 25.45 -4.48
CA VAL A 46 5.18 26.66 -5.25
C VAL A 46 5.01 27.88 -4.35
N GLU A 47 4.93 27.69 -3.04
CA GLU A 47 4.81 28.76 -2.07
C GLU A 47 5.49 28.37 -0.76
N ILE A 48 6.22 29.31 -0.14
CA ILE A 48 6.77 29.21 1.20
C ILE A 48 6.35 30.47 1.96
N ASP A 49 5.63 30.31 3.07
CA ASP A 49 5.16 31.39 3.94
C ASP A 49 4.41 32.52 3.20
N GLY A 50 3.55 32.16 2.23
CA GLY A 50 2.82 33.15 1.42
C GLY A 50 3.59 33.70 0.23
N VAL A 51 4.85 33.30 0.06
CA VAL A 51 5.74 33.81 -0.99
C VAL A 51 5.86 32.77 -2.11
N PRO A 52 5.56 33.12 -3.37
CA PRO A 52 5.79 32.24 -4.50
C PRO A 52 7.25 31.75 -4.53
N PHE A 53 7.40 30.44 -4.58
CA PHE A 53 8.69 29.77 -4.62
C PHE A 53 8.82 29.04 -5.95
N GLU A 54 9.80 29.42 -6.75
CA GLU A 54 10.21 28.61 -7.89
C GLU A 54 11.22 27.60 -7.39
N ASP A 55 10.71 26.48 -6.89
CA ASP A 55 11.48 25.24 -6.84
C ASP A 55 12.01 24.99 -8.27
N GLY A 56 13.21 24.47 -8.47
CA GLY A 56 13.87 24.47 -9.78
C GLY A 56 13.06 23.76 -10.88
N ILE A 57 13.52 23.79 -12.14
CA ILE A 57 13.04 22.82 -13.14
C ILE A 57 13.21 21.42 -12.51
N LEU A 58 12.42 20.41 -12.91
CA LEU A 58 12.79 19.00 -12.72
C LEU A 58 14.14 18.79 -13.44
N THR A 59 15.23 19.27 -12.84
CA THR A 59 16.51 19.45 -13.53
C THR A 59 17.18 18.10 -13.55
N ASP A 60 17.46 17.66 -14.77
CA ASP A 60 18.55 16.76 -15.11
C ASP A 60 19.82 17.23 -14.38
N LEU A 61 20.06 16.71 -13.17
CA LEU A 61 21.37 16.78 -12.57
C LEU A 61 22.26 15.85 -13.40
N GLU A 62 23.21 16.45 -14.11
CA GLU A 62 24.21 15.76 -14.91
C GLU A 62 24.85 14.63 -14.10
N GLY A 63 24.54 13.39 -14.47
CA GLY A 63 25.16 12.18 -13.92
C GLY A 63 24.36 11.48 -12.81
N GLY A 64 23.31 10.74 -13.17
CA GLY A 64 22.80 9.61 -12.39
C GLY A 64 21.31 9.66 -12.01
N HIS A 65 20.51 8.80 -12.65
CA HIS A 65 19.16 8.37 -12.22
C HIS A 65 18.18 9.48 -11.79
N THR A 66 17.41 10.03 -12.74
CA THR A 66 16.36 11.02 -12.43
C THR A 66 15.27 10.47 -11.49
N GLU A 67 14.68 11.33 -10.66
CA GLU A 67 13.50 11.02 -9.82
C GLU A 67 12.37 10.40 -10.66
N CYS A 68 12.16 10.94 -11.86
CA CYS A 68 11.23 10.39 -12.86
C CYS A 68 11.60 8.95 -13.26
N ALA A 69 12.87 8.66 -13.52
CA ALA A 69 13.30 7.30 -13.86
C ALA A 69 13.14 6.32 -12.69
N ALA A 70 13.37 6.77 -11.46
CA ALA A 70 13.09 5.96 -10.26
C ALA A 70 11.59 5.68 -10.13
N ALA A 71 10.74 6.70 -10.25
CA ALA A 71 9.29 6.56 -10.21
C ALA A 71 8.77 5.62 -11.30
N ILE A 72 9.25 5.75 -12.54
CA ILE A 72 8.91 4.84 -13.65
C ILE A 72 9.28 3.40 -13.32
N ARG A 73 10.48 3.16 -12.76
CA ARG A 73 10.91 1.80 -12.36
C ARG A 73 10.01 1.23 -11.28
N THR A 74 9.68 2.01 -10.24
CA THR A 74 8.77 1.60 -9.16
C THR A 74 7.40 1.22 -9.71
N PHE A 75 6.78 2.08 -10.53
CA PHE A 75 5.46 1.80 -11.10
C PHE A 75 5.47 0.63 -12.08
N LYS A 76 6.55 0.43 -12.85
CA LYS A 76 6.68 -0.75 -13.72
C LYS A 76 6.75 -2.05 -12.90
N ARG A 77 7.49 -2.05 -11.79
CA ARG A 77 7.57 -3.20 -10.86
C ARG A 77 6.20 -3.50 -10.27
N GLU A 78 5.54 -2.48 -9.69
CA GLU A 78 4.22 -2.63 -9.09
C GLU A 78 3.18 -3.10 -10.13
N LYS A 79 3.15 -2.49 -11.32
CA LYS A 79 2.22 -2.87 -12.40
C LYS A 79 2.44 -4.30 -12.90
N ALA A 80 3.66 -4.83 -12.83
CA ALA A 80 3.93 -6.23 -13.17
C ALA A 80 3.26 -7.19 -12.18
N ILE A 81 3.24 -6.85 -10.88
CA ILE A 81 2.52 -7.60 -9.84
C ILE A 81 1.02 -7.62 -10.16
N TYR A 82 0.43 -6.45 -10.47
CA TYR A 82 -0.97 -6.40 -10.89
C TYR A 82 -1.24 -7.25 -12.13
N THR A 83 -0.48 -7.05 -13.22
CA THR A 83 -0.73 -7.74 -14.50
C THR A 83 -0.73 -9.27 -14.37
N GLY A 84 0.07 -9.82 -13.46
CA GLY A 84 0.20 -11.26 -13.25
C GLY A 84 -0.67 -11.86 -12.14
N ILE A 85 -1.33 -11.02 -11.33
CA ILE A 85 -1.96 -11.42 -10.05
C ILE A 85 -3.28 -10.67 -9.77
N ILE A 86 -3.34 -9.35 -9.86
CA ILE A 86 -4.52 -8.55 -9.47
C ILE A 86 -5.01 -7.69 -10.62
N ARG A 87 -6.31 -7.73 -10.89
CA ARG A 87 -6.93 -7.03 -12.02
C ARG A 87 -6.58 -5.54 -12.05
N CYS A 88 -5.70 -5.18 -12.96
CA CYS A 88 -5.40 -3.84 -13.42
C CYS A 88 -6.00 -3.66 -14.82
N HIS A 89 -6.60 -2.51 -15.11
CA HIS A 89 -7.32 -2.30 -16.37
C HIS A 89 -6.42 -1.79 -17.51
N ASN A 90 -5.31 -1.15 -17.20
CA ASN A 90 -4.37 -0.58 -18.17
C ASN A 90 -3.06 -1.36 -18.27
N THR A 91 -3.09 -2.68 -18.10
CA THR A 91 -1.89 -3.55 -18.09
C THR A 91 -1.02 -3.42 -19.35
N PHE A 92 -1.63 -3.15 -20.50
CA PHE A 92 -0.93 -2.97 -21.79
C PHE A 92 -0.47 -1.54 -22.07
N SER A 93 -0.74 -0.58 -21.17
CA SER A 93 -0.26 0.80 -21.31
C SER A 93 1.16 0.94 -20.77
N ASP A 94 2.02 1.61 -21.53
CA ASP A 94 3.37 2.00 -21.09
C ASP A 94 3.37 3.19 -20.12
N GLU A 95 2.20 3.84 -19.92
CA GLU A 95 2.06 4.87 -18.90
C GLU A 95 2.39 4.25 -17.52
N PRO A 96 3.27 4.88 -16.72
CA PRO A 96 3.58 4.48 -15.36
C PRO A 96 2.42 4.87 -14.45
N SER A 97 1.29 4.22 -14.68
CA SER A 97 0.03 4.41 -13.95
C SER A 97 -0.64 3.05 -13.77
N ILE A 98 -1.41 2.93 -12.70
CA ILE A 98 -2.19 1.73 -12.40
C ILE A 98 -3.66 2.13 -12.36
N GLN A 99 -4.41 1.66 -13.36
CA GLN A 99 -5.85 1.90 -13.45
C GLN A 99 -6.62 0.80 -12.72
N MET A 100 -7.47 1.21 -11.78
CA MET A 100 -8.30 0.34 -10.96
C MET A 100 -9.75 0.85 -10.90
N PRO A 101 -10.72 -0.03 -10.57
CA PRO A 101 -12.09 0.42 -10.27
C PRO A 101 -12.09 1.47 -9.16
N LEU A 102 -12.96 2.47 -9.28
CA LEU A 102 -13.21 3.40 -8.18
C LEU A 102 -13.95 2.67 -7.06
N MET A 103 -13.48 2.86 -5.83
CA MET A 103 -14.02 2.25 -4.60
C MET A 103 -14.51 3.38 -3.68
N ASP A 104 -15.35 3.06 -2.70
CA ASP A 104 -16.02 4.08 -1.87
C ASP A 104 -15.09 4.67 -0.81
N GLY A 105 -14.04 3.93 -0.43
CA GLY A 105 -13.02 4.37 0.50
C GLY A 105 -12.15 3.21 0.97
N ASP A 106 -11.14 3.51 1.77
CA ASP A 106 -10.37 2.50 2.47
C ASP A 106 -11.14 1.95 3.69
N LEU A 107 -10.83 0.70 4.02
CA LEU A 107 -11.49 -0.07 5.04
C LEU A 107 -11.21 0.49 6.43
N LEU A 108 -10.07 1.17 6.58
CA LEU A 108 -9.70 1.77 7.84
C LEU A 108 -10.64 2.93 8.22
N HIS A 109 -10.85 3.87 7.31
CA HIS A 109 -11.81 4.96 7.50
C HIS A 109 -13.24 4.43 7.57
N PHE A 110 -13.58 3.42 6.75
CA PHE A 110 -14.89 2.78 6.84
C PHE A 110 -15.17 2.23 8.25
N LEU A 111 -14.19 1.57 8.87
CA LEU A 111 -14.28 1.06 10.24
C LEU A 111 -14.15 2.16 11.31
N ALA A 112 -13.91 3.42 10.97
CA ALA A 112 -14.04 4.49 11.97
C ALA A 112 -15.51 4.71 12.36
N ASP A 113 -16.39 4.68 11.36
CA ASP A 113 -17.80 5.02 11.51
C ASP A 113 -18.75 3.81 11.49
N ASN A 114 -18.26 2.63 11.08
CA ASN A 114 -19.08 1.44 10.87
C ASN A 114 -18.56 0.22 11.63
N ARG A 115 -19.48 -0.63 12.09
CA ARG A 115 -19.19 -1.94 12.68
C ARG A 115 -19.97 -3.00 11.91
N PRO A 116 -19.36 -3.67 10.92
CA PRO A 116 -19.99 -4.77 10.20
C PRO A 116 -20.35 -5.93 11.14
N ASP A 117 -21.36 -6.70 10.77
CA ASP A 117 -21.69 -7.92 11.49
C ASP A 117 -20.63 -9.02 11.29
N LYS A 118 -20.71 -10.08 12.11
CA LYS A 118 -19.74 -11.19 12.07
C LYS A 118 -19.73 -11.90 10.71
N ALA A 119 -20.86 -11.95 10.01
CA ALA A 119 -20.95 -12.59 8.70
C ALA A 119 -20.16 -11.79 7.65
N THR A 120 -20.29 -10.46 7.66
CA THR A 120 -19.54 -9.56 6.79
C THR A 120 -18.06 -9.59 7.12
N GLN A 121 -17.71 -9.50 8.42
CA GLN A 121 -16.32 -9.63 8.87
C GLN A 121 -15.70 -10.95 8.38
N LEU A 122 -16.37 -12.09 8.60
CA LEU A 122 -15.86 -13.38 8.16
C LEU A 122 -15.71 -13.46 6.63
N SER A 123 -16.67 -12.91 5.87
CA SER A 123 -16.58 -12.84 4.41
C SER A 123 -15.37 -12.03 3.95
N TRP A 124 -15.12 -10.88 4.59
CA TRP A 124 -13.94 -10.05 4.33
C TRP A 124 -12.63 -10.79 4.64
N LEU A 125 -12.52 -11.35 5.84
CA LEU A 125 -11.31 -12.10 6.24
C LEU A 125 -11.05 -13.28 5.31
N THR A 126 -12.09 -13.97 4.84
CA THR A 126 -11.96 -15.06 3.87
C THR A 126 -11.48 -14.55 2.51
N GLN A 127 -12.03 -13.43 2.02
CA GLN A 127 -11.58 -12.81 0.76
C GLN A 127 -10.12 -12.38 0.82
N LEU A 128 -9.69 -11.79 1.93
CA LEU A 128 -8.30 -11.40 2.16
C LEU A 128 -7.37 -12.60 2.25
N ALA A 129 -7.75 -13.64 3.00
CA ALA A 129 -6.96 -14.88 3.09
C ALA A 129 -6.79 -15.55 1.72
N HIS A 130 -7.85 -15.62 0.91
CA HIS A 130 -7.75 -16.14 -0.47
C HIS A 130 -6.86 -15.26 -1.36
N THR A 131 -6.97 -13.95 -1.22
CA THR A 131 -6.13 -12.99 -1.97
C THR A 131 -4.66 -13.17 -1.61
N MET A 132 -4.34 -13.25 -0.32
CA MET A 132 -2.99 -13.49 0.18
C MET A 132 -2.43 -14.83 -0.29
N ALA A 133 -3.19 -15.92 -0.13
CA ALA A 133 -2.77 -17.24 -0.60
C ALA A 133 -2.48 -17.25 -2.11
N TYR A 134 -3.30 -16.54 -2.89
CA TYR A 134 -3.05 -16.40 -4.32
C TYR A 134 -1.78 -15.59 -4.61
N ILE A 135 -1.58 -14.45 -3.96
CA ILE A 135 -0.36 -13.63 -4.10
C ILE A 135 0.89 -14.44 -3.75
N HIS A 136 0.89 -15.14 -2.63
CA HIS A 136 1.99 -16.00 -2.19
C HIS A 136 2.26 -17.14 -3.18
N SER A 137 1.22 -17.77 -3.74
CA SER A 137 1.37 -18.81 -4.79
C SER A 137 2.04 -18.30 -6.08
N ARG A 138 2.06 -16.98 -6.27
CA ARG A 138 2.70 -16.28 -7.38
C ARG A 138 4.07 -15.73 -7.01
N ARG A 139 4.61 -16.12 -5.85
CA ARG A 139 5.92 -15.73 -5.32
C ARG A 139 6.04 -14.23 -5.09
N VAL A 140 4.98 -13.63 -4.57
CA VAL A 140 5.01 -12.23 -4.15
C VAL A 140 4.90 -12.14 -2.64
N ILE A 141 5.78 -11.36 -2.04
CA ILE A 141 5.70 -10.91 -0.64
C ILE A 141 5.00 -9.55 -0.66
N VAL A 142 3.95 -9.37 0.15
CA VAL A 142 3.13 -8.15 0.18
C VAL A 142 3.87 -7.02 0.90
N ALA A 143 4.48 -7.31 2.05
CA ALA A 143 5.24 -6.40 2.92
C ALA A 143 4.46 -5.24 3.56
N ASP A 144 3.33 -4.80 2.98
CA ASP A 144 2.52 -3.70 3.49
C ASP A 144 1.02 -4.08 3.59
N PHE A 145 0.72 -5.14 4.36
CA PHE A 145 -0.65 -5.61 4.54
C PHE A 145 -1.36 -4.86 5.68
N ARG A 146 -2.15 -3.84 5.34
CA ARG A 146 -2.81 -2.93 6.31
C ARG A 146 -4.19 -2.45 5.84
N LEU A 147 -5.01 -1.98 6.78
CA LEU A 147 -6.41 -1.63 6.50
C LEU A 147 -6.61 -0.46 5.52
N ASP A 148 -5.70 0.51 5.49
CA ASP A 148 -5.76 1.63 4.54
C ASP A 148 -5.32 1.23 3.12
N ASN A 149 -4.69 0.05 2.97
CA ASN A 149 -4.45 -0.59 1.67
C ASN A 149 -5.60 -1.53 1.27
N VAL A 150 -6.63 -1.72 2.10
CA VAL A 150 -7.84 -2.46 1.74
C VAL A 150 -8.96 -1.47 1.46
N VAL A 151 -9.65 -1.59 0.33
CA VAL A 151 -10.76 -0.70 -0.06
C VAL A 151 -12.06 -1.45 -0.18
N VAL A 152 -13.17 -0.75 0.05
CA VAL A 152 -14.53 -1.30 0.06
C VAL A 152 -15.40 -0.64 -1.03
N ASP A 153 -16.28 -1.41 -1.67
CA ASP A 153 -17.28 -0.89 -2.60
C ASP A 153 -18.69 -0.84 -1.99
N HIS A 154 -19.62 -0.23 -2.72
CA HIS A 154 -21.02 -0.07 -2.33
C HIS A 154 -21.78 -1.38 -2.09
N GLU A 155 -21.24 -2.51 -2.53
CA GLU A 155 -21.78 -3.86 -2.29
C GLU A 155 -21.08 -4.56 -1.12
N MET A 156 -20.32 -3.83 -0.30
CA MET A 156 -19.54 -4.35 0.84
C MET A 156 -18.53 -5.42 0.42
N ARG A 157 -17.99 -5.35 -0.80
CA ARG A 157 -16.86 -6.18 -1.23
C ARG A 157 -15.56 -5.43 -1.02
N ILE A 158 -14.51 -6.17 -0.68
CA ILE A 158 -13.21 -5.58 -0.39
C ILE A 158 -12.14 -6.01 -1.39
N LYS A 159 -11.12 -5.17 -1.54
CA LYS A 159 -9.95 -5.43 -2.38
C LYS A 159 -8.69 -4.93 -1.69
N LEU A 160 -7.65 -5.76 -1.69
CA LEU A 160 -6.30 -5.30 -1.35
C LEU A 160 -5.74 -4.51 -2.54
N LEU A 161 -5.18 -3.35 -2.23
CA LEU A 161 -4.48 -2.45 -3.14
C LEU A 161 -3.07 -2.19 -2.62
N ASP A 162 -2.35 -1.38 -3.39
CA ASP A 162 -1.01 -0.88 -3.10
C ASP A 162 0.05 -1.97 -2.92
N PHE A 163 0.80 -2.22 -3.99
CA PHE A 163 1.89 -3.21 -4.01
C PHE A 163 3.24 -2.52 -4.20
N SER A 164 3.38 -1.25 -3.76
CA SER A 164 4.63 -0.51 -3.94
C SER A 164 5.78 -1.13 -3.17
N GLU A 165 5.49 -1.63 -1.97
CA GLU A 165 6.48 -2.29 -1.09
C GLU A 165 6.63 -3.79 -1.39
N SER A 166 5.79 -4.33 -2.26
CA SER A 166 5.77 -5.77 -2.53
C SER A 166 6.95 -6.25 -3.38
N THR A 167 7.41 -7.46 -3.09
CA THR A 167 8.53 -8.08 -3.80
C THR A 167 8.07 -9.30 -4.58
N LEU A 168 8.26 -9.25 -5.91
CA LEU A 168 8.19 -10.44 -6.77
C LEU A 168 9.51 -11.21 -6.66
N MET A 169 9.46 -12.37 -6.01
CA MET A 169 10.60 -13.24 -5.74
C MET A 169 11.02 -14.05 -6.98
N PRO A 170 12.27 -14.55 -7.03
CA PRO A 170 12.78 -15.38 -8.13
C PRO A 170 11.90 -16.60 -8.45
N LEU A 171 11.99 -17.11 -9.69
CA LEU A 171 11.13 -18.23 -10.13
C LEU A 171 11.36 -19.53 -9.37
N ASP A 172 12.58 -19.73 -8.87
CA ASP A 172 13.03 -20.87 -8.07
C ASP A 172 12.82 -20.67 -6.57
N TRP A 173 12.26 -19.53 -6.14
CA TRP A 173 11.88 -19.30 -4.76
C TRP A 173 10.75 -20.26 -4.35
N ASP A 174 11.00 -21.04 -3.30
CA ASP A 174 10.15 -22.11 -2.78
C ASP A 174 9.33 -21.67 -1.55
N LEU A 175 9.10 -20.36 -1.42
CA LEU A 175 8.40 -19.71 -0.31
C LEU A 175 9.18 -19.69 1.01
N GLU A 176 10.46 -20.06 1.01
CA GLU A 176 11.33 -19.99 2.18
C GLU A 176 12.27 -18.77 2.15
N GLY A 177 12.45 -18.12 3.31
CA GLY A 177 13.30 -16.94 3.44
C GLY A 177 12.55 -15.61 3.29
N CYS A 178 13.32 -14.54 3.16
CA CYS A 178 12.83 -13.16 3.09
C CYS A 178 13.36 -12.44 1.84
N ASP A 179 12.76 -11.30 1.52
CA ASP A 179 13.32 -10.36 0.56
C ASP A 179 14.47 -9.52 1.16
N ASP A 180 15.04 -8.63 0.36
CA ASP A 180 16.17 -7.76 0.76
C ASP A 180 15.84 -6.84 1.95
N ALA A 181 14.55 -6.61 2.23
CA ALA A 181 14.08 -5.81 3.34
C ALA A 181 13.78 -6.66 4.59
N GLY A 182 13.82 -7.99 4.50
CA GLY A 182 13.54 -8.91 5.61
C GLY A 182 12.07 -9.34 5.70
N PHE A 183 11.20 -8.92 4.79
CA PHE A 183 9.82 -9.39 4.73
C PHE A 183 9.76 -10.80 4.15
N SER A 184 8.79 -11.59 4.60
CA SER A 184 8.56 -12.97 4.17
C SER A 184 7.06 -13.26 4.12
N ILE A 185 6.68 -14.45 3.64
CA ILE A 185 5.29 -14.90 3.74
C ILE A 185 4.78 -14.91 5.18
N TYR A 186 5.67 -15.13 6.15
CA TYR A 186 5.30 -15.22 7.56
C TYR A 186 5.06 -13.84 8.16
N SER A 187 5.82 -12.81 7.76
CA SER A 187 5.53 -11.44 8.16
C SER A 187 4.22 -10.94 7.54
N ASP A 188 3.91 -11.32 6.29
CA ASP A 188 2.60 -11.01 5.69
C ASP A 188 1.45 -11.64 6.48
N ILE A 189 1.61 -12.90 6.92
CA ILE A 189 0.62 -13.59 7.76
C ILE A 189 0.48 -12.88 9.12
N GLY A 190 1.57 -12.42 9.73
CA GLY A 190 1.55 -11.63 10.97
C GLY A 190 0.80 -10.31 10.80
N GLN A 191 1.07 -9.58 9.72
CA GLN A 191 0.33 -8.35 9.35
C GLN A 191 -1.15 -8.63 9.08
N PHE A 192 -1.48 -9.77 8.46
CA PHE A 192 -2.88 -10.19 8.31
C PHE A 192 -3.54 -10.48 9.66
N GLY A 193 -2.84 -11.08 10.61
CA GLY A 193 -3.31 -11.24 11.99
C GLY A 193 -3.64 -9.90 12.66
N ALA A 194 -2.79 -8.87 12.47
CA ALA A 194 -3.09 -7.52 12.92
C ALA A 194 -4.36 -6.96 12.25
N VAL A 195 -4.51 -7.10 10.93
CA VAL A 195 -5.73 -6.67 10.20
C VAL A 195 -6.97 -7.43 10.67
N MET A 196 -6.87 -8.73 10.94
CA MET A 196 -7.97 -9.52 11.51
C MET A 196 -8.42 -8.93 12.84
N PHE A 197 -7.46 -8.64 13.74
CA PHE A 197 -7.73 -8.01 15.01
C PHE A 197 -8.43 -6.64 14.84
N GLU A 198 -7.93 -5.79 13.95
CA GLU A 198 -8.51 -4.47 13.69
C GLU A 198 -9.95 -4.58 13.14
N ILE A 199 -10.23 -5.52 12.22
CA ILE A 199 -11.58 -5.74 11.66
C ILE A 199 -12.57 -6.19 12.75
N ILE A 200 -12.13 -7.07 13.65
CA ILE A 200 -12.98 -7.68 14.67
C ILE A 200 -13.27 -6.71 15.81
N THR A 201 -12.25 -5.98 16.26
CA THR A 201 -12.33 -5.14 17.47
C THR A 201 -12.56 -3.66 17.15
N GLY A 202 -12.17 -3.22 15.96
CA GLY A 202 -12.07 -1.81 15.61
C GLY A 202 -10.94 -1.06 16.35
N GLN A 203 -10.07 -1.78 17.05
CA GLN A 203 -8.91 -1.22 17.74
C GLN A 203 -7.66 -1.38 16.88
N ARG A 204 -6.74 -0.42 16.97
CA ARG A 204 -5.49 -0.45 16.21
C ARG A 204 -4.57 -1.56 16.67
N CYS A 205 -3.94 -2.22 15.70
CA CYS A 205 -2.88 -3.19 15.91
C CYS A 205 -1.83 -2.98 14.82
N SER A 206 -0.55 -3.06 15.18
CA SER A 206 0.55 -3.02 14.23
C SER A 206 1.40 -4.26 14.42
N PHE A 207 1.78 -4.89 13.32
CA PHE A 207 2.77 -5.95 13.26
C PHE A 207 3.96 -5.41 12.47
N ASP A 208 5.01 -5.01 13.18
CA ASP A 208 6.16 -4.31 12.61
C ASP A 208 7.46 -5.05 12.94
N ILE A 209 8.10 -5.59 11.91
CA ILE A 209 9.35 -6.36 12.04
C ILE A 209 10.58 -5.47 12.26
N TYR A 210 10.40 -4.15 12.20
CA TYR A 210 11.41 -3.15 12.47
C TYR A 210 11.23 -2.47 13.85
N GLN A 211 10.29 -2.96 14.67
CA GLN A 211 9.95 -2.30 15.95
C GLN A 211 11.15 -2.11 16.89
N GLU A 212 12.14 -3.00 16.82
CA GLU A 212 13.35 -2.96 17.66
C GLU A 212 14.58 -2.35 16.96
N TRP A 213 14.44 -1.81 15.74
CA TRP A 213 15.55 -1.16 15.05
C TRP A 213 15.97 0.13 15.76
N GLU A 214 17.25 0.24 16.07
CA GLU A 214 17.87 1.48 16.55
C GLU A 214 18.66 2.16 15.43
N GLU A 215 19.27 1.37 14.55
CA GLU A 215 20.06 1.83 13.40
C GLU A 215 19.67 1.13 12.09
N VAL A 216 19.96 1.79 10.97
CA VAL A 216 19.68 1.22 9.64
C VAL A 216 20.57 0.01 9.42
N GLY A 217 19.95 -1.15 9.18
CA GLY A 217 20.65 -2.41 8.93
C GLY A 217 20.64 -3.38 10.11
N ASP A 218 19.99 -3.02 11.22
CA ASP A 218 19.68 -3.96 12.29
C ASP A 218 18.89 -5.18 11.73
N PRO A 219 19.03 -6.38 12.31
CA PRO A 219 18.24 -7.51 11.89
C PRO A 219 16.75 -7.27 12.17
N THR A 220 15.88 -7.69 11.27
CA THR A 220 14.43 -7.70 11.54
C THR A 220 14.11 -8.67 12.67
N THR A 221 13.23 -8.28 13.58
CA THR A 221 12.77 -9.14 14.68
C THR A 221 11.25 -9.27 14.67
N TRP A 222 10.75 -10.42 15.09
CA TRP A 222 9.31 -10.59 15.26
C TRP A 222 8.83 -9.75 16.45
N PRO A 223 7.67 -9.05 16.34
CA PRO A 223 7.06 -8.39 17.48
C PRO A 223 6.90 -9.37 18.64
N ARG A 224 7.29 -8.94 19.83
CA ARG A 224 7.12 -9.77 21.03
C ARG A 224 5.64 -9.94 21.32
N ARG A 225 5.22 -11.11 21.81
CA ARG A 225 3.80 -11.37 22.07
C ARG A 225 3.18 -10.32 23.01
N GLU A 226 3.95 -9.82 23.97
CA GLU A 226 3.51 -8.84 24.96
C GLU A 226 3.31 -7.43 24.39
N THR A 227 3.87 -7.12 23.21
CA THR A 227 3.61 -5.84 22.52
C THR A 227 2.34 -5.86 21.68
N LEU A 228 1.82 -7.06 21.39
CA LEU A 228 0.58 -7.27 20.64
C LEU A 228 -0.63 -7.32 21.60
N PRO A 229 -1.82 -6.87 21.16
CA PRO A 229 -3.01 -6.89 21.99
C PRO A 229 -3.44 -8.33 22.36
N SER A 230 -4.17 -8.47 23.47
CA SER A 230 -4.75 -9.76 23.86
C SER A 230 -5.90 -10.15 22.92
N THR A 231 -5.94 -11.42 22.55
CA THR A 231 -7.00 -12.03 21.73
C THR A 231 -8.04 -12.78 22.59
N ASP A 232 -7.89 -12.74 23.93
CA ASP A 232 -8.73 -13.48 24.85
C ASP A 232 -10.20 -13.06 24.76
N GLY A 233 -11.08 -14.04 24.59
CA GLY A 233 -12.52 -13.81 24.48
C GLY A 233 -12.98 -13.20 23.15
N LEU A 234 -12.07 -12.97 22.20
CA LEU A 234 -12.44 -12.52 20.85
C LEU A 234 -12.98 -13.68 20.02
N TRP A 235 -14.02 -13.38 19.23
CA TRP A 235 -14.43 -14.27 18.14
C TRP A 235 -13.29 -14.34 17.11
N LEU A 236 -12.89 -15.56 16.73
CA LEU A 236 -11.67 -15.87 15.96
C LEU A 236 -10.35 -15.57 16.68
N GLY A 237 -10.35 -15.30 17.99
CA GLY A 237 -9.12 -15.01 18.75
C GLY A 237 -8.04 -16.09 18.59
N SER A 238 -8.43 -17.36 18.60
CA SER A 238 -7.51 -18.50 18.42
C SER A 238 -6.91 -18.64 17.01
N ILE A 239 -7.40 -17.88 16.02
CA ILE A 239 -6.84 -17.82 14.67
C ILE A 239 -5.87 -16.64 14.54
N ILE A 240 -6.13 -15.57 15.30
CA ILE A 240 -5.30 -14.36 15.33
C ILE A 240 -4.01 -14.63 16.13
N GLU A 241 -4.13 -15.44 17.20
CA GLU A 241 -3.03 -15.90 18.05
C GLU A 241 -2.04 -16.81 17.32
#